data_AF-A0A957U427-F1
#
_entry.id   AF-A0A957U427-F1
#
_cell.length_a   1.000
_cell.length_b   1.000
_cell.length_c   1.000
_cell.angle_alpha   90.00
_cell.angle_beta   90.00
_cell.angle_gamma   90.00
#
_symmetry.space_group_name_H-M   'P 1'
#
loop_
_entity.id
_entity.type
_entity.pdbx_description
1 polymer ?
#
loop_
_entity_poly.entity_id
_entity_poly.type
_entity_poly.pdbx_seq_one_letter_code
_entity_poly.pdbx_strand_id
1 'polypeptide(L)'
;MTSAANAGKGGAPAPPVSRSSGLLWLFFRLGALALIDAITIFLVYNFLLDGVVSLAVVLALIAIFLNVVFLREELYPLRWISPGMALLILIVIYPIFFTVYISFTNYGD
;
A
#
# COMPACT_ATOMS: atom_id res chain seq x y z
N MET A 1 -14.97 -37.05 -46.91
CA MET A 1 -15.67 -35.85 -46.40
C MET A 1 -15.78 -35.97 -44.87
N THR A 2 -14.67 -36.17 -44.14
CA THR A 2 -13.81 -35.14 -43.51
C THR A 2 -14.54 -34.08 -42.69
N SER A 3 -14.36 -34.20 -41.37
CA SER A 3 -14.02 -33.14 -40.40
C SER A 3 -15.04 -32.05 -40.06
N ALA A 4 -15.58 -32.13 -38.84
CA ALA A 4 -15.22 -31.18 -37.78
C ALA A 4 -15.80 -31.65 -36.43
N ALA A 5 -14.92 -32.17 -35.58
CA ALA A 5 -15.08 -31.97 -34.14
C ALA A 5 -15.03 -30.46 -33.88
N ASN A 6 -15.97 -29.90 -33.11
CA ASN A 6 -15.66 -28.67 -32.39
C ASN A 6 -16.42 -28.54 -31.07
N ALA A 7 -15.64 -28.14 -30.08
CA ALA A 7 -15.91 -28.09 -28.66
C ALA A 7 -17.09 -27.20 -28.28
N GLY A 8 -18.08 -27.78 -27.60
CA GLY A 8 -19.03 -27.03 -26.79
C GLY A 8 -18.61 -27.06 -25.31
N LYS A 9 -17.43 -26.54 -24.97
CA LYS A 9 -17.07 -26.29 -23.58
C LYS A 9 -17.98 -25.19 -23.05
N GLY A 10 -19.03 -25.58 -22.32
CA GLY A 10 -20.00 -24.71 -21.67
C GLY A 10 -19.42 -23.93 -20.49
N GLY A 11 -18.43 -23.08 -20.76
CA GLY A 11 -18.03 -22.01 -19.83
C GLY A 11 -18.81 -20.75 -20.16
N ALA A 12 -19.37 -20.09 -19.15
CA ALA A 12 -19.92 -18.75 -19.31
C ALA A 12 -18.83 -17.85 -19.94
N PRO A 13 -19.16 -17.01 -20.94
CA PRO A 13 -18.19 -16.09 -21.51
C PRO A 13 -17.63 -15.23 -20.38
N ALA A 14 -16.30 -15.23 -20.23
CA ALA A 14 -15.64 -14.37 -19.26
C ALA A 14 -16.10 -12.91 -19.52
N PRO A 15 -16.52 -12.17 -18.48
CA PRO A 15 -16.98 -10.81 -18.67
C PRO A 15 -15.88 -9.98 -19.35
N PRO A 16 -16.23 -9.15 -20.35
CA PRO A 16 -15.25 -8.33 -21.04
C PRO A 16 -14.58 -7.41 -20.02
N VAL A 17 -13.27 -7.57 -19.83
CA VAL A 17 -12.47 -6.73 -18.94
C VAL A 17 -12.22 -5.39 -19.64
N SER A 18 -13.26 -4.57 -19.76
CA SER A 18 -13.17 -3.20 -20.25
C SER A 18 -12.80 -2.29 -19.07
N ARG A 19 -11.50 -2.09 -18.84
CA ARG A 19 -11.02 -1.09 -17.87
C ARG A 19 -10.46 0.13 -18.62
N SER A 20 -11.33 0.94 -19.19
CA SER A 20 -10.99 2.32 -19.53
C SER A 20 -11.05 3.17 -18.24
N SER A 21 -10.04 3.07 -17.38
CA SER A 21 -9.85 4.11 -16.37
C SER A 21 -9.55 5.41 -17.11
N GLY A 22 -10.44 6.40 -17.01
CA GLY A 22 -10.23 7.69 -17.67
C GLY A 22 -8.86 8.27 -17.31
N LEU A 23 -8.15 8.82 -18.29
CA LEU A 23 -6.82 9.44 -18.11
C LEU A 23 -6.77 10.40 -16.91
N LEU A 24 -7.85 11.17 -16.70
CA LEU A 24 -8.01 12.06 -15.55
C LEU A 24 -7.96 11.33 -14.20
N TRP A 25 -8.65 10.18 -14.08
CA TRP A 25 -8.65 9.38 -12.86
C TRP A 25 -7.26 8.82 -12.57
N LEU A 26 -6.53 8.40 -13.62
CA LEU A 26 -5.16 7.93 -13.48
C LEU A 26 -4.25 9.04 -12.93
N PHE A 27 -4.32 10.25 -13.51
CA PHE A 27 -3.53 11.39 -13.02
C PHE A 27 -3.88 11.77 -11.59
N PHE A 28 -5.17 11.76 -11.22
CA PHE A 28 -5.57 12.06 -9.85
C PHE A 28 -5.02 11.02 -8.86
N ARG A 29 -5.14 9.73 -9.17
CA ARG A 29 -4.63 8.63 -8.34
C ARG A 29 -3.11 8.72 -8.16
N LEU A 30 -2.38 8.94 -9.25
CA LEU A 30 -0.91 9.05 -9.20
C LEU A 30 -0.46 10.34 -8.53
N GLY A 31 -1.15 11.46 -8.78
CA GLY A 31 -0.85 12.74 -8.14
C GLY A 31 -1.09 12.71 -6.63
N ALA A 32 -2.18 12.09 -6.17
CA ALA A 32 -2.45 11.89 -4.75
C ALA A 32 -1.39 11.00 -4.07
N LEU A 33 -1.00 9.89 -4.71
CA LEU A 33 0.09 9.04 -4.22
C LEU A 33 1.42 9.80 -4.15
N ALA A 34 1.79 10.50 -5.22
CA ALA A 34 3.03 11.26 -5.28
C ALA A 34 3.09 12.35 -4.19
N LEU A 35 1.95 13.00 -3.88
CA LEU A 35 1.88 13.96 -2.78
C LEU A 35 2.11 13.28 -1.42
N ILE A 36 1.45 12.15 -1.16
CA ILE A 36 1.63 11.37 0.07
C ILE A 36 3.08 10.90 0.20
N ASP A 37 3.68 10.42 -0.89
CA ASP A 37 5.07 9.97 -0.92
C ASP A 37 6.04 11.12 -0.69
N ALA A 38 5.82 12.29 -1.29
CA ALA A 38 6.66 13.47 -1.08
C ALA A 38 6.65 13.91 0.39
N ILE A 39 5.46 13.96 1.01
CA ILE A 39 5.33 14.26 2.45
C ILE A 39 6.04 13.18 3.27
N THR A 40 5.84 11.91 2.94
CA THR A 40 6.44 10.80 3.69
C THR A 40 7.96 10.82 3.58
N ILE A 41 8.52 11.01 2.40
CA ILE A 41 9.96 11.10 2.17
C ILE A 41 10.55 12.29 2.94
N PHE A 42 9.88 13.44 2.93
CA PHE A 42 10.30 14.60 3.72
C PHE A 42 10.33 14.27 5.22
N LEU A 43 9.28 13.65 5.77
CA LEU A 43 9.25 13.27 7.18
C LEU A 43 10.31 12.23 7.53
N VAL A 44 10.46 11.19 6.71
CA VAL A 44 11.49 10.14 6.88
C VAL A 44 12.88 10.77 6.90
N TYR A 45 13.17 11.68 5.96
CA TYR A 45 14.44 12.38 5.91
C TYR A 45 14.73 13.17 7.20
N ASN A 46 13.76 13.96 7.69
CA ASN A 46 13.92 14.71 8.93
C ASN A 46 14.11 13.79 10.14
N PHE A 47 13.32 12.71 10.27
CA PHE A 47 13.47 11.77 11.39
C PHE A 47 14.81 11.03 11.39
N LEU A 48 15.39 10.77 10.22
CA LEU A 48 16.74 10.22 10.14
C LEU A 48 17.79 11.22 10.62
N LEU A 49 17.63 12.51 10.33
CA LEU A 49 18.52 13.57 10.85
C LEU A 49 18.39 13.76 12.36
N ASP A 50 17.17 13.64 12.89
CA ASP A 50 16.89 13.74 14.33
C ASP A 50 17.28 12.47 15.12
N GLY A 51 17.74 11.42 14.43
CA GLY A 51 18.14 10.14 15.05
C GLY A 51 16.97 9.22 15.42
N VAL A 52 15.72 9.59 15.09
CA VAL A 52 14.51 8.80 15.36
C VAL A 52 14.29 7.75 14.26
N VAL A 53 15.25 6.83 14.13
CA VAL A 53 15.29 5.84 13.04
C VAL A 53 14.08 4.90 13.06
N SER A 54 13.57 4.53 14.23
CA SER A 54 12.42 3.62 14.38
C SER A 54 11.16 4.16 13.69
N LEU A 55 10.82 5.43 13.91
CA LEU A 55 9.66 6.07 13.31
C LEU A 55 9.84 6.28 11.80
N ALA A 56 11.04 6.65 11.38
CA ALA A 56 11.39 6.80 9.97
C ALA A 56 11.15 5.49 9.19
N VAL A 57 11.60 4.36 9.75
CA VAL A 57 11.39 3.03 9.14
C VAL A 57 9.90 2.70 9.04
N VAL A 58 9.11 2.94 10.10
CA VAL A 58 7.66 2.66 10.07
C VAL A 58 6.94 3.49 9.00
N LEU A 59 7.24 4.78 8.88
CA LEU A 59 6.64 5.62 7.85
C LEU A 59 7.02 5.17 6.44
N ALA A 60 8.28 4.80 6.22
CA ALA A 60 8.73 4.25 4.95
C ALA A 60 7.98 2.95 4.59
N LEU A 61 7.77 2.05 5.56
CA LEU A 61 7.01 0.82 5.36
C LEU A 61 5.53 1.10 5.04
N ILE A 62 4.92 2.09 5.68
CA ILE A 62 3.55 2.52 5.37
C ILE A 62 3.46 3.05 3.93
N ALA A 63 4.39 3.90 3.49
CA ALA A 63 4.41 4.41 2.12
C ALA A 63 4.58 3.28 1.09
N ILE A 64 5.47 2.32 1.34
CA ILE A 64 5.64 1.13 0.48
C ILE A 64 4.34 0.33 0.43
N PHE A 65 3.71 0.07 1.58
CA PHE A 65 2.43 -0.63 1.65
C PHE A 65 1.34 0.07 0.83
N LEU A 66 1.18 1.38 1.00
CA LEU A 66 0.21 2.17 0.24
C LEU A 66 0.50 2.10 -1.26
N ASN A 67 1.76 2.26 -1.68
CA ASN A 67 2.15 2.13 -3.08
C ASN A 67 1.78 0.76 -3.64
N VAL A 68 2.08 -0.32 -2.94
CA VAL A 68 1.74 -1.68 -3.38
C VAL A 68 0.22 -1.85 -3.55
N VAL A 69 -0.58 -1.41 -2.58
CA VAL A 69 -2.05 -1.51 -2.59
C VAL A 69 -2.68 -0.65 -3.68
N PHE A 70 -2.19 0.57 -3.85
CA PHE A 70 -2.73 1.53 -4.80
C PHE A 70 -2.10 1.44 -6.18
N LEU A 71 -1.08 0.63 -6.44
CA LEU A 71 -0.57 0.37 -7.79
C LEU A 71 -1.10 -0.96 -8.33
N ARG A 72 -1.17 -2.01 -7.50
CA ARG A 72 -1.66 -3.33 -7.93
C ARG A 72 -3.17 -3.37 -8.05
N GLU A 73 -3.66 -3.85 -9.18
CA GLU A 73 -5.11 -3.94 -9.47
C GLU A 73 -5.82 -5.05 -8.69
N GLU A 74 -5.11 -6.13 -8.40
CA GLU A 74 -5.58 -7.29 -7.63
C GLU A 74 -5.94 -6.92 -6.19
N LEU A 75 -5.32 -5.88 -5.64
CA LEU A 75 -5.50 -5.41 -4.26
C LEU A 75 -6.62 -4.38 -4.11
N TYR A 76 -7.55 -4.32 -5.07
CA TYR A 76 -8.67 -3.37 -5.03
C TYR A 76 -9.45 -3.38 -3.69
N PRO A 77 -9.76 -4.53 -3.06
CA PRO A 77 -10.44 -4.54 -1.76
C PRO A 77 -9.63 -3.85 -0.65
N LEU A 78 -8.30 -3.95 -0.70
CA LEU A 78 -7.43 -3.40 0.34
C LEU A 78 -7.36 -1.88 0.32
N ARG A 79 -7.66 -1.22 -0.81
CA ARG A 79 -7.63 0.26 -0.94
C ARG A 79 -8.62 0.97 -0.03
N TRP A 80 -9.72 0.31 0.31
CA TRP A 80 -10.74 0.83 1.22
C TRP A 80 -10.30 0.78 2.68
N ILE A 81 -9.45 -0.18 3.03
CA ILE A 81 -9.00 -0.44 4.40
C ILE A 81 -7.61 0.17 4.64
N SER A 82 -6.80 0.35 3.59
CA SER A 82 -5.42 0.84 3.67
C SER A 82 -5.22 2.16 4.42
N PRO A 83 -6.06 3.20 4.31
CA PRO A 83 -5.86 4.40 5.15
C PRO A 83 -6.04 4.10 6.64
N GLY A 84 -7.02 3.26 7.00
CA GLY A 84 -7.21 2.80 8.37
C GLY A 84 -6.04 1.93 8.86
N MET A 85 -5.51 1.06 8.01
CA MET A 85 -4.32 0.26 8.32
C MET A 85 -3.08 1.13 8.52
N ALA A 86 -2.87 2.16 7.71
CA ALA A 86 -1.74 3.09 7.89
C ALA A 86 -1.79 3.76 9.27
N LEU A 87 -2.96 4.25 9.68
CA LEU A 87 -3.15 4.84 11.01
C LEU A 87 -3.01 3.81 12.12
N LEU A 88 -3.56 2.60 11.96
CA LEU A 88 -3.41 1.52 12.92
C LEU A 88 -1.93 1.14 13.10
N ILE A 89 -1.18 1.02 12.00
CA ILE A 89 0.25 0.72 12.06
C ILE A 89 1.00 1.82 12.82
N LEU A 90 0.70 3.08 12.53
CA LEU A 90 1.40 4.23 13.10
C LEU A 90 1.05 4.50 14.56
N ILE A 91 -0.23 4.41 14.93
CA ILE A 91 -0.72 4.86 16.25
C ILE A 91 -0.85 3.69 17.23
N VAL A 92 -1.08 2.47 16.76
CA VAL A 92 -1.29 1.30 17.63
C VAL A 92 -0.09 0.38 17.59
N ILE A 93 0.29 -0.10 16.40
CA ILE A 93 1.34 -1.11 16.28
C ILE A 93 2.71 -0.53 16.64
N TYR A 94 3.05 0.67 16.16
CA TYR A 94 4.34 1.28 16.44
C TYR A 94 4.61 1.46 17.95
N PRO A 95 3.71 2.05 18.76
CA PRO A 95 3.95 2.15 20.20
C PRO A 95 4.10 0.80 20.88
N ILE A 96 3.33 -0.22 20.49
CA ILE A 96 3.46 -1.58 21.04
C ILE A 96 4.87 -2.13 20.80
N PHE A 97 5.36 -2.08 19.55
CA PHE A 97 6.71 -2.53 19.23
C PHE A 97 7.78 -1.67 19.89
N PHE A 98 7.55 -0.36 20.01
CA PHE A 98 8.48 0.55 20.68
C PHE A 98 8.59 0.24 22.17
N THR A 99 7.48 -0.02 22.87
CA THR A 99 7.49 -0.46 24.28
C THR A 99 8.25 -1.77 24.44
N VAL A 100 8.02 -2.74 23.55
CA VAL A 100 8.76 -4.01 23.57
C VAL A 100 10.26 -3.77 23.34
N TYR A 101 10.63 -2.96 22.35
CA TYR A 101 12.03 -2.59 22.09
C TYR A 101 12.68 -1.96 23.33
N ILE A 102 12.03 -0.96 23.92
CA ILE A 102 12.55 -0.24 25.10
C ILE A 102 12.73 -1.18 26.28
N SER A 103 11.87 -2.20 26.45
CA SER A 103 12.02 -3.18 27.55
C SER A 103 13.32 -4.00 27.52
N PHE A 104 13.99 -4.09 26.35
CA PHE A 104 15.29 -4.73 26.20
C PHE A 104 16.48 -3.75 26.28
N THR A 105 16.20 -2.46 26.41
CA THR A 105 17.21 -1.41 26.54
C THR A 105 17.24 -0.91 27.97
N ASN A 106 18.40 -0.46 28.46
CA ASN A 106 18.49 0.23 29.75
C ASN A 106 18.03 1.69 29.61
N TYR A 107 16.84 1.90 29.04
CA TYR A 107 16.21 3.20 28.95
C TYR A 107 15.52 3.49 30.29
N GLY A 108 16.08 4.42 31.05
CA GLY A 108 15.60 4.81 32.37
C GLY A 108 16.42 5.97 32.89
N ASP A 109 15.95 7.18 32.61
CA ASP A 109 16.36 8.44 33.22
C ASP A 109 15.19 9.02 34.02
#